data_AF-A0A3N4PKG5-F1
#
_entry.id   AF-A0A3N4PKG5-F1
#
_cell.length_a   1.000
_cell.length_b   1.000
_cell.length_c   1.000
_cell.angle_alpha   90.00
_cell.angle_beta   90.00
_cell.angle_gamma   90.00
#
_symmetry.space_group_name_H-M   'P 1'
#
loop_
_entity.id
_entity.type
_entity.pdbx_description
1 polymer ?
#
loop_
_entity_poly.entity_id
_entity_poly.type
_entity_poly.pdbx_seq_one_letter_code
_entity_poly.pdbx_strand_id
1 'polypeptide(L)'
;MVSDANKGISQITYNHLNLPEQITITGKGTIRYVYDAAGVKHRKTVTDNTSGQSQTTTTAYNGGLVYERNSLRLISHEEGRIRLSYPSNQPVTYTYDYFIKDHLGNVRMVLTEGSEQQMYLATMETERSATENACSATSNRAGA
;
A
#
# COMPACT_ATOMS: atom_id res chain seq x y z
N MET A 1 9.85 -1.80 -22.76
CA MET A 1 9.74 -3.06 -21.98
C MET A 1 8.33 -3.57 -22.14
N VAL A 2 8.10 -4.80 -22.61
CA VAL A 2 6.74 -5.32 -22.89
C VAL A 2 6.37 -6.52 -22.01
N SER A 3 7.29 -7.00 -21.17
CA SER A 3 7.10 -8.13 -20.26
C SER A 3 8.12 -8.06 -19.11
N ASP A 4 7.85 -8.78 -18.02
CA ASP A 4 8.73 -8.93 -16.85
C ASP A 4 8.51 -10.30 -16.20
N ALA A 5 9.44 -11.24 -16.40
CA ALA A 5 9.33 -12.58 -15.82
C ALA A 5 9.42 -12.57 -14.28
N ASN A 6 10.20 -11.67 -13.67
CA ASN A 6 10.36 -11.59 -12.22
C ASN A 6 9.08 -11.12 -11.52
N LYS A 7 8.23 -10.36 -12.24
CA LYS A 7 6.91 -9.92 -11.75
C LYS A 7 5.75 -10.75 -12.31
N GLY A 8 6.04 -11.78 -13.12
CA GLY A 8 5.02 -12.60 -13.79
C GLY A 8 4.19 -11.83 -14.84
N ILE A 9 4.72 -10.72 -15.36
CA ILE A 9 4.06 -9.90 -16.38
C ILE A 9 4.34 -10.52 -17.75
N SER A 10 3.32 -11.08 -18.38
CA SER A 10 3.43 -11.69 -19.70
C SER A 10 3.36 -10.67 -20.84
N GLN A 11 2.61 -9.58 -20.65
CA GLN A 11 2.43 -8.56 -21.69
C GLN A 11 2.10 -7.18 -21.10
N ILE A 12 2.66 -6.14 -21.70
CA ILE A 12 2.29 -4.74 -21.52
C ILE A 12 1.99 -4.17 -22.90
N THR A 13 0.79 -3.63 -23.07
CA THR A 13 0.39 -2.85 -24.24
C THR A 13 0.44 -1.37 -23.91
N TYR A 14 0.66 -0.55 -24.92
CA TYR A 14 0.86 0.88 -24.78
C TYR A 14 -0.11 1.64 -25.68
N ASN A 15 -0.57 2.79 -25.21
CA ASN A 15 -1.36 3.71 -26.04
C ASN A 15 -0.47 4.57 -26.95
N HIS A 16 -1.08 5.46 -27.72
CA HIS A 16 -0.39 6.38 -28.66
C HIS A 16 0.54 7.40 -27.98
N LEU A 17 0.45 7.58 -26.65
CA LEU A 17 1.35 8.41 -25.84
C LEU A 17 2.50 7.59 -25.23
N ASN A 18 2.66 6.32 -25.62
CA ASN A 18 3.59 5.36 -25.01
C ASN A 18 3.37 5.16 -23.50
N LEU A 19 2.14 5.34 -23.01
CA LEU A 19 1.74 5.03 -21.64
C LEU A 19 1.16 3.60 -21.55
N PRO A 20 1.43 2.82 -20.48
CA PRO A 20 0.88 1.48 -20.34
C PRO A 20 -0.64 1.49 -20.34
N GLU A 21 -1.28 0.80 -21.28
CA GLU A 21 -2.74 0.73 -21.41
C GLU A 21 -3.31 -0.53 -20.73
N GLN A 22 -2.68 -1.68 -20.97
CA GLN A 22 -3.04 -2.94 -20.32
C GLN A 22 -1.78 -3.74 -19.96
N ILE A 23 -1.79 -4.28 -18.73
CA ILE A 23 -0.80 -5.20 -18.20
C ILE A 23 -1.49 -6.54 -17.95
N THR A 24 -0.94 -7.63 -18.49
CA THR A 24 -1.40 -9.00 -18.26
C THR A 24 -0.41 -9.72 -17.34
N ILE A 25 -0.93 -10.34 -16.28
CA ILE A 25 -0.14 -11.06 -15.28
C ILE A 25 -0.53 -12.54 -15.33
N THR A 26 0.45 -13.40 -15.60
CA THR A 26 0.25 -14.84 -15.75
C THR A 26 -0.44 -15.43 -14.53
N GLY A 27 -1.58 -16.11 -14.74
CA GLY A 27 -2.35 -16.76 -13.68
C GLY A 27 -3.07 -15.82 -12.70
N LYS A 28 -2.95 -14.50 -12.83
CA LYS A 28 -3.59 -13.53 -11.90
C LYS A 28 -4.66 -12.67 -12.55
N GLY A 29 -4.49 -12.28 -13.81
CA GLY A 29 -5.48 -11.45 -14.51
C GLY A 29 -4.85 -10.22 -15.18
N THR A 30 -5.55 -9.08 -15.16
CA THR A 30 -5.13 -7.88 -15.91
C THR A 30 -5.29 -6.59 -15.12
N ILE A 31 -4.49 -5.59 -15.50
CA ILE A 31 -4.63 -4.20 -15.05
C ILE A 31 -4.78 -3.34 -16.30
N ARG A 32 -5.85 -2.54 -16.38
CA ARG A 32 -6.10 -1.58 -17.47
C ARG A 32 -6.09 -0.15 -16.94
N TYR A 33 -5.59 0.77 -17.75
CA TYR A 33 -5.56 2.19 -17.45
C TYR A 33 -6.28 3.00 -18.53
N VAL A 34 -6.91 4.10 -18.11
CA VAL A 34 -7.49 5.09 -19.02
C VAL A 34 -6.84 6.42 -18.72
N TYR A 35 -6.37 7.08 -19.77
CA TYR A 35 -5.73 8.39 -19.72
C TYR A 35 -6.51 9.38 -20.58
N ASP A 36 -6.36 10.67 -20.28
CA ASP A 36 -6.73 11.71 -21.24
C ASP A 36 -5.60 11.98 -22.25
N ALA A 37 -5.84 12.92 -23.16
CA ALA A 37 -4.87 13.34 -24.18
C ALA A 37 -3.62 14.04 -23.59
N ALA A 38 -3.69 14.52 -22.35
CA ALA A 38 -2.53 15.08 -21.63
C ALA A 38 -1.73 14.00 -20.89
N GLY A 39 -2.14 12.73 -20.94
CA GLY A 39 -1.50 11.62 -20.24
C GLY A 39 -1.87 11.51 -18.77
N VAL A 40 -2.89 12.25 -18.29
CA VAL A 40 -3.39 12.13 -16.92
C VAL A 40 -4.24 10.88 -16.81
N LYS A 41 -3.93 10.04 -15.82
CA LYS A 41 -4.67 8.80 -15.57
C LYS A 41 -5.99 9.11 -14.87
N HIS A 42 -7.11 8.74 -15.49
CA HIS A 42 -8.46 8.91 -14.95
C HIS A 42 -9.04 7.63 -14.36
N ARG A 43 -8.59 6.46 -14.84
CA ARG A 43 -9.12 5.17 -14.37
C ARG A 43 -8.06 4.08 -14.34
N LYS A 44 -8.15 3.22 -13.33
CA LYS A 44 -7.46 1.93 -13.23
C LYS A 44 -8.52 0.86 -13.00
N THR A 45 -8.49 -0.22 -13.78
CA THR A 45 -9.34 -1.39 -13.59
C THR A 45 -8.46 -2.60 -13.39
N VAL A 46 -8.62 -3.29 -12.26
CA VAL A 46 -7.92 -4.54 -11.95
C VAL A 46 -8.93 -5.67 -12.04
N THR A 47 -8.67 -6.64 -12.92
CA THR A 47 -9.40 -7.90 -12.97
C THR A 47 -8.50 -8.96 -12.37
N ASP A 48 -8.91 -9.51 -11.23
CA ASP A 48 -8.21 -10.55 -10.48
C ASP A 48 -8.95 -11.88 -10.64
N ASN A 49 -8.25 -12.91 -11.09
CA ASN A 49 -8.76 -14.25 -11.34
C ASN A 49 -8.15 -15.30 -10.39
N THR A 50 -7.40 -14.89 -9.36
CA THR A 50 -6.66 -15.80 -8.49
C THR A 50 -7.54 -16.67 -7.60
N SER A 51 -8.75 -16.22 -7.25
CA SER A 51 -9.68 -16.92 -6.35
C SER A 51 -10.65 -17.88 -7.06
N GLY A 52 -10.42 -18.19 -8.34
CA GLY A 52 -11.32 -19.02 -9.15
C GLY A 52 -12.59 -18.31 -9.65
N GLN A 53 -12.89 -17.13 -9.12
CA GLN A 53 -13.89 -16.21 -9.67
C GLN A 53 -13.24 -14.89 -10.06
N SER A 54 -13.63 -14.35 -11.22
CA SER A 54 -13.11 -13.08 -11.70
C SER A 54 -13.68 -11.91 -10.89
N GLN A 55 -12.82 -11.20 -10.17
CA GLN A 55 -13.16 -10.02 -9.37
C GLN A 55 -12.62 -8.77 -10.04
N THR A 56 -13.49 -7.80 -10.30
CA THR A 56 -13.09 -6.53 -10.92
C THR A 56 -13.17 -5.38 -9.93
N THR A 57 -12.05 -4.67 -9.75
CA THR A 57 -11.95 -3.45 -8.94
C THR A 57 -11.63 -2.28 -9.83
N THR A 58 -12.50 -1.26 -9.83
CA THR A 58 -12.27 -0.02 -10.57
C THR A 58 -11.92 1.09 -9.60
N THR A 59 -10.80 1.75 -9.87
CA THR A 59 -10.34 2.97 -9.20
C THR A 59 -10.43 4.13 -10.19
N ALA A 60 -11.15 5.18 -9.84
CA ALA A 60 -11.22 6.42 -10.62
C ALA A 60 -10.47 7.54 -9.91
N TYR A 61 -9.84 8.41 -10.69
CA TYR A 61 -9.01 9.51 -10.22
C TYR A 61 -9.60 10.83 -10.73
N ASN A 62 -9.76 11.80 -9.83
CA ASN A 62 -10.17 13.15 -10.19
C ASN A 62 -9.37 14.14 -9.33
N GLY A 63 -8.23 14.61 -9.86
CA GLY A 63 -7.29 15.41 -9.09
C GLY A 63 -6.81 14.69 -7.83
N GLY A 64 -6.98 15.32 -6.66
CA GLY A 64 -6.66 14.72 -5.37
C GLY A 64 -7.67 13.67 -4.88
N LEU A 65 -8.79 13.46 -5.57
CA LEU A 65 -9.85 12.54 -5.16
C LEU A 65 -9.65 11.16 -5.80
N VAL A 66 -9.70 10.11 -4.99
CA VAL A 66 -9.62 8.72 -5.45
C VAL A 66 -10.87 7.97 -5.03
N TYR A 67 -11.56 7.42 -6.03
CA TYR A 67 -12.76 6.62 -5.85
C TYR A 67 -12.44 5.16 -6.10
N GLU A 68 -12.89 4.26 -5.24
CA GLU A 68 -12.84 2.82 -5.49
C GLU A 68 -14.26 2.27 -5.48
N ARG A 69 -14.64 1.53 -6.53
CA ARG A 69 -16.01 0.98 -6.71
C ARG A 69 -17.07 2.07 -6.53
N ASN A 70 -16.85 3.25 -7.13
CA ASN A 70 -17.70 4.43 -7.06
C ASN A 70 -17.87 5.09 -5.68
N SER A 71 -17.11 4.67 -4.66
CA SER A 71 -17.09 5.35 -3.36
C SER A 71 -15.79 6.12 -3.19
N LEU A 72 -15.86 7.35 -2.66
CA LEU A 72 -14.69 8.16 -2.35
C LEU A 72 -13.89 7.47 -1.23
N ARG A 73 -12.62 7.15 -1.48
CA ARG A 73 -11.74 6.46 -0.51
C ARG A 73 -10.62 7.33 0.02
N LEU A 74 -10.13 8.27 -0.80
CA LEU A 74 -8.98 9.09 -0.46
C LEU A 74 -9.14 10.50 -1.03
N ILE A 75 -8.77 11.48 -0.22
CA ILE A 75 -8.61 12.89 -0.60
C ILE A 75 -7.17 13.28 -0.31
N SER A 76 -6.41 13.67 -1.32
CA SER A 76 -5.06 14.20 -1.16
C SER A 76 -5.10 15.69 -0.83
N HIS A 77 -4.20 16.14 0.03
CA HIS A 77 -3.92 17.55 0.30
C HIS A 77 -2.40 17.79 0.39
N GLU A 78 -1.96 19.02 0.56
CA GLU A 78 -0.54 19.40 0.51
C GLU A 78 0.34 18.65 1.53
N GLU A 79 -0.14 18.56 2.77
CA GLU A 79 0.54 17.90 3.88
C GLU A 79 0.33 16.38 3.95
N GLY A 80 -0.54 15.79 3.11
CA GLY A 80 -0.93 14.40 3.34
C GLY A 80 -2.18 13.94 2.60
N ARG A 81 -2.99 13.14 3.30
CA ARG A 81 -4.25 12.62 2.77
C ARG A 81 -5.26 12.35 3.87
N ILE A 82 -6.53 12.32 3.47
CA ILE A 82 -7.67 11.88 4.26
C ILE A 82 -8.14 10.54 3.70
N ARG A 83 -8.27 9.52 4.56
CA ARG A 83 -8.85 8.22 4.23
C ARG A 83 -10.29 8.15 4.75
N LEU A 84 -11.19 7.63 3.91
CA LEU A 84 -12.61 7.49 4.23
C LEU A 84 -12.99 6.02 4.36
N SER A 85 -13.64 5.66 5.47
CA SER A 85 -14.22 4.33 5.68
C SER A 85 -15.74 4.43 5.86
N TYR A 86 -16.44 3.41 5.36
CA TYR A 86 -17.91 3.34 5.32
C TYR A 86 -18.37 2.10 6.10
N PRO A 87 -18.24 2.11 7.43
CA PRO A 87 -18.77 1.02 8.25
C PRO A 87 -20.29 0.90 8.10
N SER A 88 -20.79 -0.34 8.11
CA SER A 88 -22.23 -0.61 8.01
C SER A 88 -22.98 -0.04 9.21
N ASN A 89 -24.10 0.65 8.97
CA ASN A 89 -24.96 1.26 10.00
C ASN A 89 -24.24 2.25 10.93
N GLN A 90 -23.17 2.89 10.46
CA GLN A 90 -22.38 3.86 11.24
C GLN A 90 -22.04 5.08 10.36
N PRO A 91 -21.76 6.24 10.97
CA PRO A 91 -21.28 7.40 10.23
C PRO A 91 -19.97 7.10 9.49
N VAL A 92 -19.74 7.82 8.39
CA VAL A 92 -18.46 7.79 7.67
C VAL A 92 -17.35 8.23 8.62
N THR A 93 -16.27 7.46 8.68
CA THR A 93 -15.10 7.81 9.48
C THR A 93 -14.01 8.39 8.58
N TYR A 94 -13.31 9.38 9.13
CA TYR A 94 -12.22 10.09 8.46
C TYR A 94 -10.95 9.88 9.26
N THR A 95 -9.89 9.44 8.58
CA THR A 95 -8.56 9.29 9.17
C THR A 95 -7.60 10.18 8.43
N TYR A 96 -6.93 11.08 9.16
CA TYR A 96 -5.98 12.03 8.60
C TYR A 96 -4.57 11.44 8.71
N ASP A 97 -3.90 11.35 7.57
CA ASP A 97 -2.50 10.94 7.47
C ASP A 97 -1.68 12.17 7.05
N TYR A 98 -0.69 12.57 7.86
CA TYR A 98 0.26 13.63 7.54
C TYR A 98 1.61 13.04 7.14
N PHE A 99 2.23 13.59 6.09
CA PHE A 99 3.47 13.07 5.53
C PHE A 99 4.65 13.95 5.92
N ILE A 100 5.57 13.37 6.70
CA ILE A 100 6.88 13.98 6.92
C ILE A 100 7.76 13.60 5.74
N LYS A 101 8.10 14.60 4.94
CA LYS A 101 8.88 14.43 3.71
C LYS A 101 10.34 14.83 3.93
N ASP A 102 11.24 14.24 3.15
CA ASP A 102 12.60 14.76 3.02
C ASP A 102 12.65 15.97 2.08
N HIS A 103 13.85 16.54 1.91
CA HIS A 103 14.07 17.71 1.04
C HIS A 103 13.80 17.46 -0.46
N LEU A 104 13.65 16.20 -0.89
CA LEU A 104 13.29 15.82 -2.26
C LEU A 104 11.80 15.47 -2.40
N GLY A 105 11.03 15.60 -1.32
CA GLY A 105 9.59 15.30 -1.30
C GLY A 105 9.25 13.84 -1.07
N ASN A 106 10.21 12.95 -0.80
CA ASN A 106 9.91 11.55 -0.49
C ASN A 106 9.35 11.45 0.93
N VAL A 107 8.29 10.66 1.10
CA VAL A 107 7.69 10.41 2.42
C VAL A 107 8.63 9.54 3.26
N ARG A 108 9.02 10.02 4.44
CA ARG A 108 9.88 9.32 5.41
C ARG A 108 9.11 8.78 6.60
N MET A 109 8.02 9.46 6.98
CA MET A 109 7.14 9.04 8.06
C MET A 109 5.70 9.47 7.74
N VAL A 110 4.74 8.68 8.22
CA VAL A 110 3.31 8.99 8.17
C VAL A 110 2.80 9.12 9.60
N LEU A 111 2.28 10.28 9.95
CA LEU A 111 1.61 10.52 11.23
C LEU A 111 0.10 10.34 11.01
N THR A 112 -0.50 9.38 11.70
CA THR A 112 -1.94 9.09 11.56
C THR A 112 -2.68 9.63 12.76
N GLU A 113 -3.73 10.42 12.51
CA GLU A 113 -4.66 10.86 13.55
C GLU A 113 -5.58 9.68 13.92
N GLY A 114 -5.33 9.08 15.07
CA GLY A 114 -6.10 7.95 15.60
C GLY A 114 -5.48 7.41 16.89
N SER A 115 -6.26 6.61 17.62
CA SER A 115 -5.84 6.01 18.89
C SER A 115 -5.19 4.62 18.73
N GLU A 116 -4.84 4.22 17.51
CA GLU A 116 -4.23 2.92 17.25
C GLU A 116 -2.75 2.93 17.67
N GLN A 117 -2.48 2.41 18.86
CA GLN A 117 -1.12 2.11 19.29
C GLN A 117 -0.71 0.75 18.71
N GLN A 118 0.17 0.74 17.72
CA GLN A 118 0.89 -0.48 17.37
C GLN A 118 1.92 -0.77 18.46
N MET A 119 1.59 -1.69 19.36
CA MET A 119 2.55 -2.19 20.34
C MET A 119 3.56 -3.09 19.62
N TYR A 120 4.75 -2.58 19.33
CA TYR A 120 5.86 -3.41 18.90
C TYR A 120 6.48 -4.06 20.14
N LEU A 121 6.06 -5.29 20.44
CA LEU A 121 6.65 -6.07 21.53
C LEU A 121 7.95 -6.70 21.03
N ALA A 122 9.09 -6.17 21.44
CA ALA A 122 10.38 -6.83 21.24
C ALA A 122 10.52 -7.95 22.28
N THR A 123 10.19 -9.17 21.90
CA THR A 123 10.49 -10.36 22.72
C THR A 123 11.88 -10.88 22.39
N MET A 124 12.59 -11.38 23.40
CA MET A 124 13.78 -12.20 23.15
C MET A 124 13.35 -13.48 22.42
N GLU A 125 14.16 -13.94 21.47
CA GLU A 125 13.96 -15.24 20.82
C GLU A 125 13.96 -16.34 21.90
N THR A 126 12.83 -17.02 22.09
CA THR A 126 12.61 -17.97 23.20
C THR A 126 13.67 -19.07 23.23
N GLU A 127 14.15 -19.49 22.06
CA GLU A 127 15.13 -20.56 21.91
C GLU A 127 16.49 -20.24 22.55
N ARG A 128 16.88 -18.96 22.65
CA ARG A 128 18.19 -18.55 23.20
C ARG A 128 18.12 -17.95 24.60
N SER A 129 16.90 -17.66 25.09
CA SER A 129 16.68 -17.02 26.39
C SER A 129 17.34 -17.77 27.56
N ALA A 130 17.29 -19.10 27.56
CA ALA A 130 17.93 -19.91 28.61
C ALA A 130 19.46 -19.78 28.63
N THR A 131 20.10 -19.73 27.46
CA THR A 131 21.55 -19.58 27.32
C THR A 131 22.02 -18.17 27.71
N GLU A 132 21.27 -17.14 27.32
CA GLU A 132 21.61 -15.75 27.61
C GLU A 132 21.40 -15.37 29.08
N ASN A 133 20.35 -15.91 29.72
CA ASN A 133 20.14 -15.77 31.17
C ASN A 133 21.24 -16.49 31.98
N ALA A 134 21.67 -17.67 31.53
CA ALA A 134 22.75 -18.41 32.19
C ALA A 134 24.11 -17.70 32.10
N CYS A 135 24.41 -17.09 30.94
CA CYS A 135 25.63 -16.30 30.74
C CYS A 135 25.63 -15.01 31.57
N SER A 136 24.49 -14.33 31.66
CA SER A 136 24.35 -13.12 32.49
C SER A 136 24.49 -13.41 33.99
N ALA A 137 24.01 -14.57 34.46
CA ALA A 137 24.13 -14.98 35.86
C ALA A 137 25.57 -15.33 36.28
N THR A 138 26.43 -15.71 35.34
CA THR A 138 27.83 -16.09 35.63
C THR A 138 28.80 -14.91 35.64
N SER A 139 28.44 -13.77 35.05
CA SER A 139 29.29 -12.56 35.02
C SER A 139 29.34 -11.81 36.36
N ASN A 140 28.38 -12.00 37.27
CA ASN A 140 28.32 -11.29 38.56
C ASN A 140 29.17 -11.92 39.69
N ARG A 141 30.11 -12.83 39.37
CA ARG A 141 30.89 -13.57 40.37
C ARG A 141 32.41 -13.33 40.36
N ALA A 142 32.88 -12.26 39.72
CA ALA A 142 34.28 -11.84 39.75
C ALA A 142 34.38 -10.37 40.17
N GLY A 143 34.24 -10.14 41.48
CA GLY A 143 34.27 -8.80 42.08
C GLY A 143 34.28 -8.87 43.60
N ALA A 144 35.29 -9.54 44.16
CA ALA A 144 35.76 -9.40 45.55
C ALA A 144 37.22 -9.86 45.61
#